data_AF-F4A1P8-F1
#
_entry.id   AF-F4A1P8-F1
#
_cell.length_a   1.000
_cell.length_b   1.000
_cell.length_c   1.000
_cell.angle_alpha   90.00
_cell.angle_beta   90.00
_cell.angle_gamma   90.00
#
_symmetry.space_group_name_H-M   'P 1'
#
loop_
_entity.id
_entity.type
_entity.pdbx_description
1 polymer ?
#
loop_
_entity_poly.entity_id
_entity_poly.type
_entity_poly.pdbx_seq_one_letter_code
_entity_poly.pdbx_strand_id
1 'polypeptide(L)'
;MGIQNVTKALIKTDDRLWYIYSDKNRLEYRSVDNGQLSAQAGTIIQDVPPGFSADVDVKGHIHLICQSSSGEILYFHFAGQQWDKQVLTKYEPSRYSIKYPVIKLLGKDIHVFFAMGNLYNSIDWTLYHYFWHNGQWKTLKIGHINLGRLMSQFQVDFDLNGNIHIIYRDKDQKSYAIYHAGFDNEFGIWSSPEAITSGDKSPGYPAFLIHGNMMHIVWNNVYKNHICVEYGSIDLDREKNKVIKKSSVISPEGIDAMRPIISYADQKLWITWLNGGDIYSACSDDSGNTWQYNDTVHLPENTQIEYFAYIDKNLPYLNLVYGYMNGTINSVPPISYQQTHEYLSEDKQIRASALDDTTVIDMVMERISAQVNEIKTRQADLLQLLVNADRQYQQILDAIEPLEQLNNDIKAKTLHKKGVIALLRKWLSI
;
A
#
# COMPACT_ATOMS: atom_id res chain seq x y z
N MET A 1 14.29 -16.71 -12.01
CA MET A 1 13.10 -16.32 -11.23
C MET A 1 12.89 -14.82 -11.38
N GLY A 2 11.79 -14.39 -12.01
CA GLY A 2 11.44 -12.96 -12.11
C GLY A 2 11.19 -12.35 -10.74
N ILE A 3 11.21 -11.01 -10.66
CA ILE A 3 10.76 -10.31 -9.44
C ILE A 3 9.29 -10.66 -9.27
N GLN A 4 8.99 -11.37 -8.18
CA GLN A 4 7.63 -11.63 -7.74
C GLN A 4 7.03 -10.31 -7.25
N ASN A 5 5.69 -10.18 -7.28
CA ASN A 5 4.99 -9.04 -6.68
C ASN A 5 5.61 -8.71 -5.31
N VAL A 6 5.58 -7.44 -4.90
CA VAL A 6 5.90 -7.08 -3.52
C VAL A 6 5.03 -7.92 -2.58
N THR A 7 5.68 -8.75 -1.76
CA THR A 7 5.02 -9.61 -0.77
C THR A 7 5.27 -9.13 0.65
N LYS A 8 6.06 -8.07 0.82
CA LYS A 8 6.47 -7.50 2.11
C LYS A 8 6.63 -5.99 1.99
N ALA A 9 6.05 -5.25 2.93
CA ALA A 9 6.13 -3.81 2.98
C ALA A 9 6.38 -3.32 4.42
N LEU A 10 7.20 -2.29 4.54
CA LEU A 10 7.42 -1.52 5.76
C LEU A 10 6.81 -0.14 5.56
N ILE A 11 5.80 0.18 6.34
CA ILE A 11 4.98 1.38 6.18
C ILE A 11 5.08 2.23 7.43
N LYS A 12 5.75 3.38 7.32
CA LYS A 12 5.87 4.36 8.38
C LYS A 12 4.64 5.29 8.33
N THR A 13 3.83 5.23 9.38
CA THR A 13 2.79 6.22 9.68
C THR A 13 3.28 7.15 10.78
N ASP A 14 2.52 8.19 11.11
CA ASP A 14 2.91 9.17 12.14
C ASP A 14 3.20 8.51 13.50
N ASP A 15 2.36 7.54 13.89
CA ASP A 15 2.45 6.96 15.23
C ASP A 15 3.35 5.72 15.33
N ARG A 16 3.69 5.06 14.22
CA ARG A 16 4.24 3.69 14.24
C ARG A 16 4.77 3.24 12.89
N LEU A 17 5.55 2.17 12.93
CA LEU A 17 5.97 1.43 11.74
C LEU A 17 5.17 0.13 11.64
N TRP A 18 4.68 -0.19 10.46
CA TRP A 18 3.94 -1.41 10.18
C TRP A 18 4.73 -2.32 9.25
N TYR A 19 4.72 -3.61 9.54
CA TYR A 19 5.20 -4.66 8.65
C TYR A 19 4.00 -5.42 8.08
N ILE A 20 3.70 -5.21 6.80
CA ILE A 20 2.63 -5.90 6.06
C ILE A 20 3.26 -6.98 5.19
N TYR A 21 2.71 -8.19 5.20
CA TYR A 21 3.28 -9.30 4.43
C TYR A 21 2.23 -10.30 3.97
N SER A 22 2.52 -10.96 2.84
CA SER A 22 1.75 -12.11 2.36
C SER A 22 2.33 -13.41 2.92
N ASP A 23 1.51 -14.20 3.61
CA ASP A 23 1.86 -15.56 4.08
C ASP A 23 0.70 -16.53 3.83
N LYS A 24 0.98 -17.70 3.24
CA LYS A 24 0.01 -18.81 3.06
C LYS A 24 -1.39 -18.37 2.57
N ASN A 25 -1.43 -17.58 1.49
CA ASN A 25 -2.65 -16.99 0.91
C ASN A 25 -3.42 -16.02 1.82
N ARG A 26 -2.74 -15.44 2.82
CA ARG A 26 -3.26 -14.38 3.67
C ARG A 26 -2.40 -13.14 3.52
N LEU A 27 -3.03 -12.00 3.72
CA LEU A 27 -2.35 -10.74 3.90
C LEU A 27 -2.45 -10.35 5.37
N GLU A 28 -1.31 -10.24 6.03
CA GLU A 28 -1.18 -10.03 7.46
C GLU A 28 -0.36 -8.77 7.74
N TYR A 29 -0.46 -8.27 8.97
CA TYR A 29 0.32 -7.13 9.42
C TYR A 29 0.74 -7.25 10.89
N ARG A 30 1.85 -6.60 11.24
CA ARG A 30 2.38 -6.45 12.60
C ARG A 30 2.87 -5.02 12.80
N SER A 31 2.82 -4.50 14.03
CA SER A 31 3.55 -3.28 14.36
C SER A 31 5.03 -3.60 14.58
N VAL A 32 5.88 -2.61 14.32
CA VAL A 32 7.32 -2.68 14.54
C VAL A 32 7.69 -1.62 15.57
N ASP A 33 8.19 -2.05 16.73
CA ASP A 33 8.63 -1.19 17.83
C ASP A 33 10.12 -1.43 18.09
N ASN A 34 10.94 -0.37 17.96
CA ASN A 34 12.41 -0.45 18.06
C ASN A 34 13.03 -1.55 17.17
N GLY A 35 12.51 -1.72 15.96
CA GLY A 35 12.96 -2.73 15.00
C GLY A 35 12.47 -4.16 15.29
N GLN A 36 11.71 -4.38 16.37
CA GLN A 36 11.15 -5.67 16.74
C GLN A 36 9.67 -5.77 16.36
N LEU A 37 9.25 -6.94 15.87
CA LEU A 37 7.87 -7.20 15.50
C LEU A 37 6.99 -7.50 16.72
N SER A 38 5.74 -7.03 16.68
CA SER A 38 4.72 -7.43 17.66
C SER A 38 4.52 -8.95 17.69
N ALA A 39 4.22 -9.48 18.87
CA ALA A 39 4.03 -10.92 19.08
C ALA A 39 2.82 -11.48 18.30
N GLN A 40 1.74 -10.69 18.21
CA GLN A 40 0.52 -11.05 17.49
C GLN A 40 0.47 -10.37 16.13
N ALA A 41 0.02 -11.11 15.11
CA ALA A 41 -0.26 -10.60 13.77
C ALA A 41 -1.76 -10.33 13.61
N GLY A 42 -2.09 -9.20 12.98
CA GLY A 42 -3.43 -8.95 12.48
C GLY A 42 -3.61 -9.55 11.08
N THR A 43 -4.82 -10.01 10.74
CA THR A 43 -5.17 -10.45 9.38
C THR A 43 -5.94 -9.33 8.69
N ILE A 44 -5.49 -8.92 7.50
CA ILE A 44 -6.23 -7.99 6.62
C ILE A 44 -7.28 -8.79 5.84
N ILE A 45 -6.85 -9.87 5.19
CA ILE A 45 -7.72 -10.72 4.37
C ILE A 45 -7.11 -12.11 4.16
N GLN A 46 -7.97 -13.10 3.90
CA GLN A 46 -7.63 -14.48 3.53
C GLN A 46 -7.99 -14.75 2.07
N ASP A 47 -7.50 -15.87 1.52
CA ASP A 47 -7.73 -16.30 0.14
C ASP A 47 -7.24 -15.29 -0.92
N VAL A 48 -6.09 -14.68 -0.67
CA VAL A 48 -5.42 -13.76 -1.60
C VAL A 48 -4.12 -14.38 -2.10
N PRO A 49 -3.87 -14.41 -3.43
CA PRO A 49 -2.56 -14.79 -3.95
C PRO A 49 -1.45 -13.87 -3.44
N PRO A 50 -0.17 -14.31 -3.46
CA PRO A 50 0.94 -13.45 -3.08
C PRO A 50 1.03 -12.20 -3.96
N GLY A 51 1.14 -11.05 -3.32
CA GLY A 51 1.33 -9.78 -3.99
C GLY A 51 0.29 -8.74 -3.61
N PHE A 52 0.79 -7.59 -3.19
CA PHE A 52 0.00 -6.41 -2.93
C PHE A 52 0.85 -5.18 -3.24
N SER A 53 0.23 -4.01 -3.20
CA SER A 53 0.93 -2.75 -3.10
C SER A 53 0.23 -1.88 -2.08
N ALA A 54 0.99 -1.08 -1.38
CA ALA A 54 0.48 -0.14 -0.40
C ALA A 54 1.13 1.22 -0.61
N ASP A 55 0.48 2.24 -0.10
CA ASP A 55 0.97 3.62 -0.05
C ASP A 55 0.35 4.30 1.18
N VAL A 56 0.88 5.46 1.57
CA VAL A 56 0.42 6.22 2.73
C VAL A 56 0.04 7.64 2.34
N ASP A 57 -1.14 8.09 2.74
CA ASP A 57 -1.56 9.47 2.45
C ASP A 57 -0.90 10.48 3.41
N VAL A 58 -1.12 11.77 3.13
CA VAL A 58 -0.57 12.86 3.94
C VAL A 58 -1.04 12.83 5.41
N LYS A 59 -2.18 12.17 5.70
CA LYS A 59 -2.73 11.99 7.04
C LYS A 59 -2.21 10.73 7.74
N GLY A 60 -1.30 10.00 7.10
CA GLY A 60 -0.75 8.76 7.64
C GLY A 60 -1.69 7.56 7.50
N HIS A 61 -2.78 7.65 6.73
CA HIS A 61 -3.65 6.50 6.50
C HIS A 61 -3.03 5.58 5.45
N ILE A 62 -3.17 4.28 5.66
CA ILE A 62 -2.61 3.27 4.75
C ILE A 62 -3.66 2.93 3.70
N HIS A 63 -3.23 2.98 2.45
CA HIS A 63 -4.01 2.54 1.29
C HIS A 63 -3.35 1.30 0.73
N LEU A 64 -4.13 0.28 0.40
CA LEU A 64 -3.60 -1.00 -0.06
C LEU A 64 -4.44 -1.57 -1.19
N ILE A 65 -3.79 -2.18 -2.17
CA ILE A 65 -4.41 -2.90 -3.26
C ILE A 65 -3.89 -4.34 -3.32
N CYS A 66 -4.79 -5.31 -3.48
CA CYS A 66 -4.44 -6.69 -3.76
C CYS A 66 -5.48 -7.37 -4.65
N GLN A 67 -5.18 -8.57 -5.13
CA GLN A 67 -6.14 -9.42 -5.85
C GLN A 67 -6.65 -10.53 -4.91
N SER A 68 -7.93 -10.88 -5.00
CA SER A 68 -8.46 -12.10 -4.39
C SER A 68 -8.28 -13.32 -5.29
N SER A 69 -8.34 -14.52 -4.71
CA SER A 69 -8.37 -15.78 -5.48
C SER A 69 -9.64 -15.92 -6.33
N SER A 70 -10.69 -15.15 -6.02
CA SER A 70 -11.93 -15.05 -6.81
C SER A 70 -11.86 -14.03 -7.96
N GLY A 71 -10.70 -13.41 -8.18
CA GLY A 71 -10.46 -12.48 -9.30
C GLY A 71 -10.91 -11.04 -9.04
N GLU A 72 -11.19 -10.69 -7.79
CA GLU A 72 -11.54 -9.32 -7.39
C GLU A 72 -10.27 -8.50 -7.21
N ILE A 73 -10.30 -7.26 -7.70
CA ILE A 73 -9.33 -6.21 -7.33
C ILE A 73 -9.87 -5.52 -6.09
N LEU A 74 -9.16 -5.65 -4.98
CA LEU A 74 -9.59 -5.20 -3.67
C LEU A 74 -8.78 -4.00 -3.22
N TYR A 75 -9.48 -2.92 -2.89
CA TYR A 75 -8.93 -1.74 -2.25
C TYR A 75 -9.22 -1.79 -0.75
N PHE A 76 -8.20 -1.44 0.03
CA PHE A 76 -8.23 -1.39 1.47
C PHE A 76 -7.75 -0.03 1.97
N HIS A 77 -8.42 0.49 2.99
CA HIS A 77 -8.08 1.75 3.64
C HIS A 77 -8.01 1.56 5.16
N PHE A 78 -6.97 2.07 5.80
CA PHE A 78 -6.78 1.98 7.24
C PHE A 78 -6.43 3.35 7.84
N ALA A 79 -7.36 3.89 8.62
CA ALA A 79 -7.22 5.14 9.36
C ALA A 79 -7.02 4.93 10.87
N GLY A 80 -6.32 3.87 11.27
CA GLY A 80 -5.93 3.63 12.67
C GLY A 80 -6.87 2.77 13.51
N GLN A 81 -8.08 2.45 13.03
CA GLN A 81 -9.06 1.65 13.77
C GLN A 81 -9.34 0.29 13.12
N GLN A 82 -9.91 0.30 11.92
CA GLN A 82 -10.28 -0.89 11.17
C GLN A 82 -9.92 -0.75 9.69
N TRP A 83 -9.83 -1.89 9.01
CA TRP A 83 -9.64 -1.94 7.57
C TRP A 83 -10.99 -1.82 6.87
N ASP A 84 -11.19 -0.72 6.14
CA ASP A 84 -12.31 -0.59 5.21
C ASP A 84 -11.94 -1.28 3.90
N LYS A 85 -12.88 -2.05 3.34
CA LYS A 85 -12.68 -2.84 2.11
C LYS A 85 -13.65 -2.40 1.02
N GLN A 86 -13.15 -2.22 -0.19
CA GLN A 86 -13.94 -2.01 -1.39
C GLN A 86 -13.50 -2.97 -2.51
N VAL A 87 -14.47 -3.54 -3.23
CA VAL A 87 -14.21 -4.25 -4.49
C VAL A 87 -14.22 -3.21 -5.61
N LEU A 88 -13.09 -3.01 -6.30
CA LEU A 88 -13.02 -2.07 -7.41
C LEU A 88 -13.58 -2.66 -8.71
N THR A 89 -13.24 -3.92 -8.97
CA THR A 89 -13.68 -4.65 -10.15
C THR A 89 -13.46 -6.15 -9.92
N LYS A 90 -14.02 -6.98 -10.82
CA LYS A 90 -13.90 -8.44 -10.77
C LYS A 90 -13.68 -8.99 -12.17
N TYR A 91 -12.71 -9.89 -12.28
CA TYR A 91 -12.40 -10.62 -13.49
C TYR A 91 -12.56 -12.12 -13.24
N GLU A 92 -12.97 -12.84 -14.29
CA GLU A 92 -13.15 -14.29 -14.23
C GLU A 92 -11.78 -14.99 -14.13
N PRO A 93 -11.42 -15.61 -12.98
CA PRO A 93 -10.10 -16.21 -12.78
C PRO A 93 -9.83 -17.39 -13.71
N SER A 94 -10.87 -18.00 -14.28
CA SER A 94 -10.70 -19.06 -15.29
C SER A 94 -10.30 -18.54 -16.67
N ARG A 95 -10.40 -17.22 -16.91
CA ARG A 95 -10.08 -16.59 -18.20
C ARG A 95 -8.92 -15.61 -18.13
N TYR A 96 -8.78 -14.90 -17.02
CA TYR A 96 -7.83 -13.80 -16.88
C TYR A 96 -6.86 -14.02 -15.72
N SER A 97 -5.62 -13.60 -15.94
CA SER A 97 -4.59 -13.48 -14.90
C SER A 97 -4.30 -12.01 -14.68
N ILE A 98 -4.21 -11.61 -13.42
CA ILE A 98 -3.85 -10.25 -13.02
C ILE A 98 -2.52 -10.32 -12.29
N LYS A 99 -1.63 -9.36 -12.56
CA LYS A 99 -0.31 -9.29 -11.95
C LYS A 99 0.08 -7.85 -11.66
N TYR A 100 1.02 -7.71 -10.72
CA TYR A 100 1.66 -6.45 -10.37
C TYR A 100 0.65 -5.34 -10.02
N PRO A 101 -0.26 -5.58 -9.07
CA PRO A 101 -1.09 -4.49 -8.58
C PRO A 101 -0.18 -3.44 -7.91
N VAL A 102 -0.31 -2.18 -8.32
CA VAL A 102 0.44 -1.04 -7.79
C VAL A 102 -0.57 0.04 -7.40
N ILE A 103 -0.47 0.57 -6.18
CA ILE A 103 -1.22 1.76 -5.75
C ILE A 103 -0.25 2.91 -5.56
N LYS A 104 -0.68 4.10 -5.97
CA LYS A 104 0.04 5.35 -5.79
C LYS A 104 -0.94 6.47 -5.47
N LEU A 105 -0.57 7.31 -4.51
CA LEU A 105 -1.40 8.42 -4.04
C LEU A 105 -0.86 9.75 -4.55
N LEU A 106 -1.74 10.56 -5.14
CA LEU A 106 -1.42 11.90 -5.60
C LEU A 106 -2.45 12.89 -5.02
N GLY A 107 -2.09 13.51 -3.90
CA GLY A 107 -3.01 14.37 -3.16
C GLY A 107 -4.24 13.58 -2.67
N LYS A 108 -5.42 13.88 -3.22
CA LYS A 108 -6.68 13.19 -2.92
C LYS A 108 -7.01 12.06 -3.90
N ASP A 109 -6.25 11.97 -4.99
CA ASP A 109 -6.48 11.01 -6.05
C ASP A 109 -5.74 9.70 -5.75
N ILE A 110 -6.42 8.59 -6.06
CA ILE A 110 -5.88 7.24 -5.84
C ILE A 110 -5.68 6.62 -7.21
N HIS A 111 -4.45 6.23 -7.52
CA HIS A 111 -4.12 5.60 -8.79
C HIS A 111 -3.74 4.15 -8.56
N VAL A 112 -4.39 3.25 -9.29
CA VAL A 112 -4.24 1.80 -9.21
C VAL A 112 -3.87 1.28 -10.59
N PHE A 113 -2.78 0.52 -10.65
CA PHE A 113 -2.25 -0.05 -11.88
C PHE A 113 -2.17 -1.55 -11.75
N PHE A 114 -2.41 -2.27 -12.84
CA PHE A 114 -2.16 -3.71 -12.91
C PHE A 114 -2.03 -4.18 -14.35
N ALA A 115 -1.35 -5.30 -14.53
CA ALA A 115 -1.28 -6.01 -15.80
C ALA A 115 -2.35 -7.11 -15.83
N MET A 116 -3.12 -7.19 -16.90
CA MET A 116 -4.12 -8.24 -17.13
C MET A 116 -3.80 -8.99 -18.42
N GLY A 117 -3.67 -10.31 -18.32
CA GLY A 117 -3.40 -11.22 -19.44
C GLY A 117 -4.48 -12.28 -19.55
N ASN A 118 -4.61 -12.86 -20.74
CA ASN A 118 -5.50 -14.01 -20.95
C ASN A 118 -4.77 -15.30 -20.55
N LEU A 119 -5.41 -16.19 -19.78
CA LEU A 119 -4.77 -17.44 -19.37
C LEU A 119 -4.41 -18.37 -20.53
N TYR A 120 -5.12 -18.24 -21.67
CA TYR A 120 -4.84 -18.99 -22.90
C TYR A 120 -3.73 -18.36 -23.75
N ASN A 121 -3.31 -17.13 -23.45
CA ASN A 121 -2.19 -16.44 -24.09
C ASN A 121 -1.33 -15.74 -23.04
N SER A 122 -0.30 -16.46 -22.58
CA SER A 122 0.60 -16.00 -21.51
C SER A 122 1.55 -14.87 -21.92
N ILE A 123 1.59 -14.52 -23.21
CA ILE A 123 2.55 -13.57 -23.77
C ILE A 123 1.94 -12.16 -23.84
N ASP A 124 0.65 -12.06 -24.15
CA ASP A 124 -0.03 -10.77 -24.36
C ASP A 124 -0.75 -10.30 -23.10
N TRP A 125 -0.31 -9.14 -22.61
CA TRP A 125 -0.87 -8.49 -21.44
C TRP A 125 -1.32 -7.08 -21.80
N THR A 126 -2.24 -6.54 -21.01
CA THR A 126 -2.70 -5.15 -21.11
C THR A 126 -2.48 -4.49 -19.77
N LEU A 127 -1.90 -3.28 -19.79
CA LEU A 127 -1.76 -2.44 -18.62
C LEU A 127 -3.01 -1.58 -18.43
N TYR A 128 -3.56 -1.61 -17.22
CA TYR A 128 -4.71 -0.83 -16.82
C TYR A 128 -4.33 0.23 -15.79
N HIS A 129 -4.97 1.39 -15.89
CA HIS A 129 -4.94 2.47 -14.91
C HIS A 129 -6.36 2.72 -14.42
N TYR A 130 -6.66 2.28 -13.20
CA TYR A 130 -7.88 2.62 -12.46
C TYR A 130 -7.56 3.79 -11.55
N PHE A 131 -8.36 4.85 -11.56
CA PHE A 131 -8.10 5.97 -10.68
C PHE A 131 -9.35 6.60 -10.13
N TRP A 132 -9.27 6.98 -8.86
CA TRP A 132 -10.30 7.75 -8.18
C TRP A 132 -10.00 9.22 -8.38
N HIS A 133 -10.91 9.92 -9.04
CA HIS A 133 -10.80 11.35 -9.24
C HIS A 133 -12.20 11.98 -9.21
N ASN A 134 -12.35 13.07 -8.45
CA ASN A 134 -13.61 13.78 -8.27
C ASN A 134 -14.80 12.87 -7.88
N GLY A 135 -14.58 11.96 -6.94
CA GLY A 135 -15.66 11.14 -6.38
C GLY A 135 -16.04 9.92 -7.21
N GLN A 136 -15.30 9.61 -8.27
CA GLN A 136 -15.61 8.49 -9.16
C GLN A 136 -14.36 7.70 -9.54
N TRP A 137 -14.52 6.38 -9.64
CA TRP A 137 -13.52 5.50 -10.24
C TRP A 137 -13.62 5.58 -11.77
N LYS A 138 -12.49 5.85 -12.42
CA LYS A 138 -12.32 5.82 -13.86
C LYS A 138 -11.33 4.72 -14.23
N THR A 139 -11.41 4.25 -15.47
CA THR A 139 -10.53 3.21 -15.98
C THR A 139 -10.02 3.58 -17.35
N LEU A 140 -8.70 3.47 -17.52
CA LEU A 140 -8.02 3.67 -18.78
C LEU A 140 -7.13 2.47 -19.09
N LYS A 141 -6.95 2.22 -20.37
CA LYS A 141 -5.95 1.29 -20.89
C LYS A 141 -4.70 2.08 -21.24
N ILE A 142 -3.55 1.68 -20.69
CA ILE A 142 -2.26 2.34 -20.93
C ILE A 142 -1.68 1.83 -22.25
N GLY A 143 -1.65 0.51 -22.42
CA GLY A 143 -1.01 -0.12 -23.57
C GLY A 143 -1.04 -1.64 -23.49
N HIS A 144 -0.61 -2.27 -24.57
CA HIS A 144 -0.31 -3.69 -24.61
C HIS A 144 1.16 -3.90 -24.29
N ILE A 145 1.47 -5.02 -23.62
CA ILE A 145 2.83 -5.43 -23.33
C ILE A 145 3.02 -6.91 -23.67
N ASN A 146 4.14 -7.23 -24.30
CA ASN A 146 4.58 -8.56 -24.62
C ASN A 146 5.68 -8.99 -23.64
N LEU A 147 5.28 -9.63 -22.54
CA LEU A 147 6.22 -9.98 -21.45
C LEU A 147 7.13 -11.17 -21.81
N GLY A 148 6.79 -11.91 -22.87
CA GLY A 148 7.50 -13.12 -23.28
C GLY A 148 7.75 -14.08 -22.11
N ARG A 149 8.96 -14.66 -22.03
CA ARG A 149 9.33 -15.62 -20.97
C ARG A 149 9.88 -14.96 -19.70
N LEU A 150 10.32 -13.71 -19.79
CA LEU A 150 10.97 -12.98 -18.70
C LEU A 150 10.05 -11.86 -18.24
N MET A 151 9.18 -12.19 -17.30
CA MET A 151 8.27 -11.22 -16.71
C MET A 151 9.03 -10.26 -15.80
N SER A 152 8.92 -8.97 -16.09
CA SER A 152 9.33 -7.88 -15.21
C SER A 152 8.10 -7.09 -14.78
N GLN A 153 8.06 -6.71 -13.51
CA GLN A 153 7.08 -5.74 -13.01
C GLN A 153 7.28 -4.40 -13.72
N PHE A 154 6.18 -3.73 -14.09
CA PHE A 154 6.20 -2.33 -14.48
C PHE A 154 6.35 -1.46 -13.23
N GLN A 155 6.93 -0.28 -13.36
CA GLN A 155 7.08 0.66 -12.27
C GLN A 155 6.34 1.95 -12.58
N VAL A 156 5.93 2.67 -11.53
CA VAL A 156 5.17 3.91 -11.62
C VAL A 156 5.76 4.93 -10.66
N ASP A 157 5.91 6.16 -11.13
CA ASP A 157 6.31 7.32 -10.31
C ASP A 157 5.71 8.62 -10.87
N PHE A 158 5.83 9.72 -10.13
CA PHE A 158 5.28 11.02 -10.53
C PHE A 158 6.35 12.08 -10.73
N ASP A 159 6.10 13.01 -11.66
CA ASP A 159 6.88 14.25 -11.74
C ASP A 159 6.35 15.31 -10.75
N LEU A 160 7.04 16.46 -10.70
CA LEU A 160 6.66 17.58 -9.84
C LEU A 160 5.30 18.20 -10.22
N ASN A 161 4.83 18.01 -11.45
CA ASN A 161 3.55 18.49 -11.93
C ASN A 161 2.40 17.50 -11.64
N GLY A 162 2.71 16.35 -11.02
CA GLY A 162 1.74 15.30 -10.75
C GLY A 162 1.42 14.45 -11.98
N ASN A 163 2.17 14.56 -13.07
CA ASN A 163 2.04 13.63 -14.18
C ASN A 163 2.58 12.27 -13.76
N ILE A 164 1.96 11.21 -14.27
CA ILE A 164 2.34 9.84 -13.92
C ILE A 164 3.25 9.30 -15.00
N HIS A 165 4.35 8.70 -14.62
CA HIS A 165 5.25 8.02 -15.52
C HIS A 165 5.20 6.54 -15.21
N ILE A 166 5.08 5.73 -16.25
CA ILE A 166 5.20 4.28 -16.15
C ILE A 166 6.35 3.82 -17.03
N ILE A 167 7.18 2.92 -16.51
CA ILE A 167 8.11 2.16 -17.33
C ILE A 167 7.83 0.68 -17.24
N TYR A 168 8.07 -0.02 -18.35
CA TYR A 168 7.94 -1.45 -18.42
C TYR A 168 8.85 -2.01 -19.49
N ARG A 169 9.06 -3.33 -19.44
CA ARG A 169 9.82 -4.05 -20.46
C ARG A 169 8.87 -4.63 -21.48
N ASP A 170 9.16 -4.43 -22.76
CA ASP A 170 8.40 -5.00 -23.87
C ASP A 170 9.34 -5.55 -24.93
N LYS A 171 8.84 -6.47 -25.76
CA LYS A 171 9.59 -7.07 -26.85
C LYS A 171 9.45 -6.21 -28.11
N ASP A 172 10.57 -5.66 -28.57
CA ASP A 172 10.65 -4.95 -29.85
C ASP A 172 11.34 -5.83 -30.90
N GLN A 173 10.57 -6.33 -31.88
CA GLN A 173 11.00 -7.19 -32.99
C GLN A 173 11.90 -8.39 -32.59
N LYS A 174 13.20 -8.14 -32.36
CA LYS A 174 14.26 -9.13 -32.08
C LYS A 174 14.78 -9.10 -30.64
N SER A 175 14.70 -7.97 -29.95
CA SER A 175 15.20 -7.79 -28.58
C SER A 175 14.09 -7.32 -27.66
N TYR A 176 14.42 -7.02 -26.40
CA TYR A 176 13.51 -6.31 -25.52
C TYR A 176 14.03 -4.89 -25.36
N ALA A 177 13.14 -3.95 -25.04
CA ALA A 177 13.49 -2.59 -24.68
C ALA A 177 12.71 -2.18 -23.42
N ILE A 178 13.19 -1.15 -22.75
CA ILE A 178 12.41 -0.43 -21.76
C ILE A 178 11.53 0.57 -22.51
N TYR A 179 10.24 0.56 -22.21
CA TYR A 179 9.25 1.49 -22.71
C TYR A 179 8.82 2.44 -21.60
N HIS A 180 8.48 3.66 -21.99
CA HIS A 180 7.90 4.70 -21.14
C HIS A 180 6.53 5.11 -21.69
N ALA A 181 5.59 5.41 -20.80
CA ALA A 181 4.40 6.20 -21.12
C ALA A 181 4.16 7.23 -20.01
N GLY A 182 3.64 8.40 -20.38
CA GLY A 182 3.27 9.46 -19.46
C GLY A 182 1.75 9.63 -19.40
N PHE A 183 1.19 9.80 -18.22
CA PHE A 183 -0.19 10.23 -18.01
C PHE A 183 -0.17 11.72 -17.69
N ASP A 184 -0.82 12.49 -18.54
CA ASP A 184 -1.09 13.88 -18.25
C ASP A 184 -2.26 13.96 -17.27
N ASN A 185 -1.99 14.44 -16.06
CA ASN A 185 -3.01 14.48 -15.01
C ASN A 185 -4.06 15.57 -15.25
N GLU A 186 -3.70 16.65 -15.96
CA GLU A 186 -4.61 17.74 -16.30
C GLU A 186 -5.64 17.28 -17.34
N PHE A 187 -5.17 16.60 -18.40
CA PHE A 187 -6.03 16.15 -19.50
C PHE A 187 -6.59 14.74 -19.29
N GLY A 188 -6.04 13.98 -18.34
CA GLY A 188 -6.49 12.62 -18.03
C GLY A 188 -6.22 11.61 -19.15
N ILE A 189 -5.12 11.78 -19.90
CA ILE A 189 -4.77 10.96 -21.07
C ILE A 189 -3.36 10.39 -20.96
N TRP A 190 -3.18 9.19 -21.51
CA TRP A 190 -1.85 8.59 -21.68
C TRP A 190 -1.23 9.00 -23.00
N SER A 191 0.07 9.27 -23.00
CA SER A 191 0.89 9.31 -24.19
C SER A 191 0.96 7.93 -24.83
N SER A 192 1.30 7.88 -26.12
CA SER A 192 1.69 6.61 -26.74
C SER A 192 2.96 6.08 -26.06
N PRO A 193 3.08 4.76 -25.81
CA PRO A 193 4.32 4.23 -25.26
C PRO A 193 5.48 4.32 -26.24
N GLU A 194 6.65 4.69 -25.73
CA GLU A 194 7.87 4.87 -26.53
C GLU A 194 9.03 4.07 -25.93
N ALA A 195 9.86 3.46 -26.78
CA ALA A 195 11.08 2.79 -26.34
C ALA A 195 12.13 3.83 -25.92
N ILE A 196 12.59 3.74 -24.68
CA ILE A 196 13.55 4.70 -24.10
C ILE A 196 14.98 4.17 -24.10
N THR A 197 15.14 2.85 -24.29
CA THR A 197 16.44 2.21 -24.54
C THR A 197 16.53 1.78 -26.00
N SER A 198 17.66 2.04 -26.64
CA SER A 198 17.92 1.63 -28.01
C SER A 198 18.93 0.48 -28.11
N GLY A 199 18.77 -0.40 -29.10
CA GLY A 199 19.80 -1.33 -29.56
C GLY A 199 19.46 -2.80 -29.40
N ASP A 200 20.42 -3.66 -29.75
CA ASP A 200 20.27 -5.12 -29.75
C ASP A 200 20.38 -5.74 -28.35
N LYS A 201 20.74 -4.93 -27.36
CA LYS A 201 20.83 -5.36 -25.96
C LYS A 201 19.42 -5.52 -25.38
N SER A 202 19.24 -6.50 -24.51
CA SER A 202 17.94 -6.86 -23.92
C SER A 202 17.95 -6.47 -22.43
N PRO A 203 17.67 -5.19 -22.08
CA PRO A 203 17.65 -4.73 -20.71
C PRO A 203 16.72 -5.59 -19.86
N GLY A 204 17.19 -5.99 -18.69
CA GLY A 204 16.44 -6.78 -17.72
C GLY A 204 16.19 -5.99 -16.44
N TYR A 205 15.12 -6.34 -15.72
CA TYR A 205 14.82 -5.79 -14.39
C TYR A 205 14.99 -4.26 -14.27
N PRO A 206 14.31 -3.47 -15.11
CA PRO A 206 14.39 -2.03 -15.01
C PRO A 206 13.81 -1.56 -13.67
N ALA A 207 14.47 -0.56 -13.08
CA ALA A 207 13.94 0.23 -11.99
C ALA A 207 14.14 1.72 -12.28
N PHE A 208 13.25 2.58 -11.81
CA PHE A 208 13.40 4.02 -11.91
C PHE A 208 12.83 4.76 -10.70
N LEU A 209 13.26 6.01 -10.57
CA LEU A 209 12.63 7.02 -9.74
C LEU A 209 12.67 8.35 -10.48
N ILE A 210 11.76 9.25 -10.13
CA ILE A 210 11.81 10.65 -10.56
C ILE A 210 12.20 11.50 -9.35
N HIS A 211 13.24 12.32 -9.51
CA HIS A 211 13.68 13.26 -8.50
C HIS A 211 14.00 14.61 -9.16
N GLY A 212 13.39 15.69 -8.66
CA GLY A 212 13.34 16.96 -9.38
C GLY A 212 12.71 16.77 -10.76
N ASN A 213 13.42 17.15 -11.81
CA ASN A 213 12.99 16.96 -13.20
C ASN A 213 13.69 15.83 -13.95
N MET A 214 14.40 14.98 -13.20
CA MET A 214 15.17 13.89 -13.75
C MET A 214 14.48 12.56 -13.48
N MET A 215 14.23 11.81 -14.55
CA MET A 215 13.90 10.40 -14.48
C MET A 215 15.20 9.60 -14.48
N HIS A 216 15.51 8.97 -13.35
CA HIS A 216 16.70 8.16 -13.15
C HIS A 216 16.36 6.69 -13.32
N ILE A 217 17.03 5.99 -14.23
CA ILE A 217 16.67 4.62 -14.63
C ILE A 217 17.90 3.72 -14.50
N VAL A 218 17.71 2.55 -13.93
CA VAL A 218 18.71 1.49 -13.83
C VAL A 218 18.16 0.20 -14.41
N TRP A 219 19.02 -0.61 -15.01
CA TRP A 219 18.63 -1.91 -15.54
C TRP A 219 19.81 -2.87 -15.55
N ASN A 220 19.50 -4.16 -15.63
CA ASN A 220 20.48 -5.17 -15.93
C ASN A 220 20.80 -5.23 -17.41
N ASN A 221 22.08 -5.34 -17.73
CA ASN A 221 22.55 -5.63 -19.08
C ASN A 221 23.58 -6.75 -19.07
N VAL A 222 23.91 -7.28 -20.26
CA VAL A 222 25.01 -8.23 -20.41
C VAL A 222 26.19 -7.50 -21.02
N TYR A 223 27.32 -7.50 -20.30
CA TYR A 223 28.58 -6.92 -20.74
C TYR A 223 29.71 -7.91 -20.50
N LYS A 224 30.50 -8.23 -21.54
CA LYS A 224 31.59 -9.22 -21.47
C LYS A 224 31.19 -10.55 -20.79
N ASN A 225 30.00 -11.06 -21.10
CA ASN A 225 29.41 -12.28 -20.53
C ASN A 225 29.04 -12.23 -19.03
N HIS A 226 29.09 -11.05 -18.41
CA HIS A 226 28.61 -10.83 -17.05
C HIS A 226 27.33 -9.99 -17.04
N ILE A 227 26.47 -10.23 -16.05
CA ILE A 227 25.31 -9.36 -15.81
C ILE A 227 25.81 -8.11 -15.08
N CYS A 228 25.66 -6.94 -15.70
CA CYS A 228 26.03 -5.67 -15.10
C CYS A 228 24.79 -4.81 -14.79
N VAL A 229 24.98 -3.80 -13.95
CA VAL A 229 23.99 -2.73 -13.73
C VAL A 229 24.40 -1.54 -14.59
N GLU A 230 23.50 -1.11 -15.47
CA GLU A 230 23.63 0.12 -16.24
C GLU A 230 22.69 1.19 -15.68
N TYR A 231 23.12 2.45 -15.72
CA TYR A 231 22.36 3.62 -15.33
C TYR A 231 22.22 4.58 -16.51
N GLY A 232 21.06 5.23 -16.61
CA GLY A 232 20.82 6.34 -17.52
C GLY A 232 19.77 7.28 -16.94
N SER A 233 19.67 8.48 -17.49
CA SER A 233 18.70 9.48 -17.03
C SER A 233 18.07 10.23 -18.19
N ILE A 234 16.85 10.71 -17.98
CA ILE A 234 16.09 11.54 -18.92
C ILE A 234 15.68 12.83 -18.19
N ASP A 235 15.98 13.97 -18.79
CA ASP A 235 15.48 15.27 -18.36
C ASP A 235 14.06 15.46 -18.91
N LEU A 236 13.08 15.50 -18.03
CA LEU A 236 11.66 15.50 -18.40
C LEU A 236 11.20 16.83 -19.04
N ASP A 237 11.89 17.94 -18.79
CA ASP A 237 11.57 19.25 -19.37
C ASP A 237 12.12 19.40 -20.79
N ARG A 238 13.30 18.84 -21.04
CA ARG A 238 14.08 19.15 -22.25
C ARG A 238 13.86 18.17 -23.39
N GLU A 239 13.50 16.93 -23.07
CA GLU A 239 13.47 15.86 -24.06
C GLU A 239 12.08 15.74 -24.70
N LYS A 240 11.96 16.26 -25.93
CA LYS A 240 10.77 16.03 -26.77
C LYS A 240 10.54 14.55 -27.08
N ASN A 241 11.62 13.75 -27.09
CA ASN A 241 11.59 12.29 -27.22
C ASN A 241 12.34 11.72 -26.02
N LYS A 242 11.67 10.94 -25.18
CA LYS A 242 12.18 10.46 -23.89
C LYS A 242 13.16 9.29 -24.07
N VAL A 243 14.28 9.50 -24.76
CA VAL A 243 15.28 8.45 -25.06
C VAL A 243 16.53 8.64 -24.21
N ILE A 244 17.04 7.55 -23.64
CA ILE A 244 18.32 7.54 -22.93
C ILE A 244 19.45 7.64 -23.96
N LYS A 245 20.07 8.82 -24.04
CA LYS A 245 21.18 9.09 -24.99
C LYS A 245 22.53 8.55 -24.51
N LYS A 246 22.75 8.53 -23.20
CA LYS A 246 23.99 8.07 -22.57
C LYS A 246 23.66 7.19 -21.37
N SER A 247 24.36 6.06 -21.28
CA SER A 247 24.35 5.19 -20.10
C SER A 247 25.77 4.88 -19.62
N SER A 248 25.89 4.49 -18.37
CA SER A 248 27.14 4.09 -17.71
C SER A 248 26.96 2.77 -16.98
N VAL A 249 27.95 1.88 -17.06
CA VAL A 249 27.99 0.67 -16.23
C VAL A 249 28.42 1.07 -14.82
N ILE A 250 27.58 0.71 -13.83
CA ILE A 250 27.74 1.06 -12.41
C ILE A 250 28.29 -0.11 -11.59
N SER A 251 28.05 -1.35 -12.00
CA SER A 251 28.61 -2.50 -11.27
C SER A 251 30.10 -2.70 -11.61
N PRO A 252 30.93 -3.17 -10.68
CA PRO A 252 32.32 -3.56 -10.97
C PRO A 252 32.43 -4.63 -12.05
N GLU A 253 33.58 -4.72 -12.71
CA GLU A 253 33.85 -5.77 -13.70
C GLU A 253 34.03 -7.13 -13.00
N GLY A 254 33.54 -8.20 -13.63
CA GLY A 254 33.72 -9.59 -13.15
C GLY A 254 32.71 -10.07 -12.12
N ILE A 255 31.69 -9.27 -11.77
CA ILE A 255 30.57 -9.71 -10.92
C ILE A 255 29.27 -9.86 -11.73
N ASP A 256 28.37 -10.72 -11.27
CA ASP A 256 27.01 -10.84 -11.81
C ASP A 256 26.04 -10.05 -10.94
N ALA A 257 25.96 -8.75 -11.24
CA ALA A 257 25.10 -7.81 -10.55
C ALA A 257 23.64 -7.97 -11.00
N MET A 258 22.75 -8.34 -10.09
CA MET A 258 21.35 -8.67 -10.40
C MET A 258 20.37 -7.75 -9.70
N ARG A 259 19.23 -7.52 -10.36
CA ARG A 259 18.03 -6.85 -9.80
C ARG A 259 18.37 -5.49 -9.18
N PRO A 260 18.80 -4.51 -9.98
CA PRO A 260 19.09 -3.19 -9.46
C PRO A 260 17.82 -2.54 -8.91
N ILE A 261 17.99 -1.82 -7.82
CA ILE A 261 17.02 -0.87 -7.28
C ILE A 261 17.70 0.50 -7.30
N ILE A 262 16.93 1.54 -7.58
CA ILE A 262 17.35 2.92 -7.41
C ILE A 262 16.47 3.58 -6.34
N SER A 263 17.07 4.39 -5.48
CA SER A 263 16.38 5.18 -4.45
C SER A 263 17.07 6.53 -4.24
N TYR A 264 16.38 7.48 -3.64
CA TYR A 264 16.99 8.74 -3.20
C TYR A 264 16.80 8.90 -1.69
N ALA A 265 17.92 8.97 -0.98
CA ALA A 265 17.98 9.05 0.47
C ALA A 265 19.30 9.70 0.89
N ASP A 266 19.27 10.38 2.04
CA ASP A 266 20.44 11.12 2.54
C ASP A 266 20.99 12.16 1.54
N GLN A 267 20.10 12.84 0.81
CA GLN A 267 20.42 13.76 -0.30
C GLN A 267 21.21 13.13 -1.47
N LYS A 268 21.31 11.79 -1.52
CA LYS A 268 22.06 11.05 -2.53
C LYS A 268 21.16 10.14 -3.33
N LEU A 269 21.52 9.92 -4.58
CA LEU A 269 20.99 8.77 -5.33
C LEU A 269 21.74 7.52 -4.89
N TRP A 270 21.01 6.44 -4.69
CA TRP A 270 21.54 5.13 -4.33
C TRP A 270 21.12 4.12 -5.39
N ILE A 271 22.07 3.32 -5.85
CA ILE A 271 21.81 2.12 -6.63
C ILE A 271 22.26 0.93 -5.79
N THR A 272 21.36 -0.03 -5.57
CA THR A 272 21.67 -1.28 -4.84
C THR A 272 21.39 -2.48 -5.73
N TRP A 273 22.21 -3.51 -5.64
CA TRP A 273 22.02 -4.76 -6.40
C TRP A 273 22.51 -5.97 -5.61
N LEU A 274 22.12 -7.16 -6.08
CA LEU A 274 22.55 -8.42 -5.49
C LEU A 274 23.68 -9.04 -6.29
N ASN A 275 24.64 -9.65 -5.59
CA ASN A 275 25.62 -10.55 -6.20
C ASN A 275 26.05 -11.60 -5.16
N GLY A 276 26.00 -12.88 -5.53
CA GLY A 276 26.49 -13.97 -4.67
C GLY A 276 25.80 -14.14 -3.31
N GLY A 277 24.64 -13.52 -3.08
CA GLY A 277 23.96 -13.51 -1.78
C GLY A 277 24.27 -12.29 -0.91
N ASP A 278 25.10 -11.37 -1.38
CA ASP A 278 25.40 -10.10 -0.71
C ASP A 278 24.66 -8.93 -1.36
N ILE A 279 24.57 -7.82 -0.62
CA ILE A 279 24.00 -6.56 -1.10
C ILE A 279 25.16 -5.59 -1.39
N TYR A 280 25.23 -5.13 -2.64
CA TYR A 280 26.19 -4.14 -3.10
C TYR A 280 25.47 -2.81 -3.31
N SER A 281 26.21 -1.71 -3.20
CA SER A 281 25.65 -0.39 -3.51
C SER A 281 26.68 0.60 -4.06
N ALA A 282 26.17 1.57 -4.80
CA ALA A 282 26.87 2.78 -5.18
C ALA A 282 25.96 3.98 -4.93
N CYS A 283 26.53 5.12 -4.58
CA CYS A 283 25.79 6.36 -4.42
C CYS A 283 26.35 7.49 -5.29
N SER A 284 25.53 8.51 -5.52
CA SER A 284 25.88 9.70 -6.30
C SER A 284 25.41 10.96 -5.57
N ASP A 285 26.33 11.90 -5.40
CA ASP A 285 26.11 13.24 -4.83
C ASP A 285 25.76 14.29 -5.89
N ASP A 286 25.79 13.93 -7.18
CA ASP A 286 25.73 14.86 -8.32
C ASP A 286 24.69 14.44 -9.37
N SER A 287 23.57 13.90 -8.91
CA SER A 287 22.43 13.47 -9.75
C SER A 287 22.80 12.41 -10.80
N GLY A 288 23.74 11.53 -10.46
CA GLY A 288 24.16 10.38 -11.25
C GLY A 288 25.24 10.67 -12.30
N ASN A 289 25.90 11.83 -12.22
CA ASN A 289 27.02 12.15 -13.11
C ASN A 289 28.28 11.36 -12.72
N THR A 290 28.51 11.15 -11.43
CA THR A 290 29.56 10.31 -10.87
C THR A 290 29.01 9.38 -9.78
N TRP A 291 29.69 8.25 -9.58
CA TRP A 291 29.27 7.19 -8.67
C TRP A 291 30.41 6.77 -7.75
N GLN A 292 30.12 6.68 -6.46
CA GLN A 292 31.03 6.19 -5.43
C GLN A 292 30.54 4.82 -4.95
N TYR A 293 31.43 3.84 -4.95
CA TYR A 293 31.13 2.51 -4.42
C TYR A 293 31.18 2.53 -2.89
N ASN A 294 30.16 1.97 -2.26
CA ASN A 294 30.15 1.78 -0.82
C ASN A 294 30.56 0.35 -0.45
N ASP A 295 30.83 0.12 0.82
CA ASP A 295 31.16 -1.19 1.35
C ASP A 295 30.03 -2.21 1.09
N THR A 296 30.43 -3.44 0.76
CA THR A 296 29.51 -4.57 0.58
C THR A 296 28.90 -4.97 1.91
N VAL A 297 27.58 -5.13 1.95
CA VAL A 297 26.91 -5.70 3.12
C VAL A 297 26.93 -7.22 2.99
N HIS A 298 27.89 -7.83 3.68
CA HIS A 298 27.98 -9.27 3.84
C HIS A 298 26.97 -9.76 4.88
N LEU A 299 26.19 -10.76 4.51
CA LEU A 299 25.14 -11.28 5.39
C LEU A 299 25.69 -12.39 6.29
N PRO A 300 25.19 -12.48 7.54
CA PRO A 300 25.47 -13.64 8.38
C PRO A 300 25.00 -14.93 7.72
N GLU A 301 25.71 -16.04 7.97
CA GLU A 301 25.32 -17.36 7.45
C GLU A 301 23.85 -17.68 7.75
N ASN A 302 23.15 -18.26 6.78
CA ASN A 302 21.72 -18.62 6.84
C ASN A 302 20.74 -17.43 6.90
N THR A 303 21.20 -16.19 6.68
CA THR A 303 20.30 -15.03 6.55
C THR A 303 19.73 -14.97 5.14
N GLN A 304 18.41 -14.82 5.03
CA GLN A 304 17.76 -14.63 3.74
C GLN A 304 17.61 -13.14 3.42
N ILE A 305 18.07 -12.73 2.23
CA ILE A 305 17.76 -11.40 1.70
C ILE A 305 16.27 -11.31 1.41
N GLU A 306 15.70 -10.23 1.90
CA GLU A 306 14.34 -9.82 1.65
C GLU A 306 14.31 -8.55 0.79
N TYR A 307 13.19 -8.39 0.09
CA TYR A 307 12.91 -7.26 -0.78
C TYR A 307 11.64 -6.60 -0.24
N PHE A 308 11.79 -5.40 0.29
CA PHE A 308 10.69 -4.67 0.93
C PHE A 308 10.28 -3.49 0.05
N ALA A 309 8.97 -3.25 -0.05
CA ALA A 309 8.52 -1.89 -0.26
C ALA A 309 8.73 -1.10 1.03
N TYR A 310 9.39 0.04 0.95
CA TYR A 310 9.47 0.98 2.07
C TYR A 310 8.61 2.19 1.74
N ILE A 311 7.72 2.56 2.65
CA ILE A 311 6.70 3.57 2.42
C ILE A 311 6.73 4.53 3.61
N ASP A 312 7.20 5.75 3.35
CA ASP A 312 7.20 6.85 4.31
C ASP A 312 6.89 8.14 3.55
N LYS A 313 5.87 8.87 4.00
CA LYS A 313 5.49 10.16 3.39
C LYS A 313 6.62 11.21 3.44
N ASN A 314 7.57 11.05 4.36
CA ASN A 314 8.73 11.93 4.51
C ASN A 314 9.94 11.49 3.67
N LEU A 315 9.93 10.25 3.16
CA LEU A 315 10.97 9.69 2.29
C LEU A 315 10.35 9.12 1.00
N PRO A 316 9.68 9.96 0.18
CA PRO A 316 8.86 9.49 -0.95
C PRO A 316 9.67 8.82 -2.07
N TYR A 317 10.99 8.96 -2.06
CA TYR A 317 11.89 8.40 -3.07
C TYR A 317 12.56 7.09 -2.64
N LEU A 318 12.23 6.58 -1.45
CA LEU A 318 12.73 5.31 -0.93
C LEU A 318 11.65 4.23 -1.07
N ASN A 319 11.25 3.91 -2.30
CA ASN A 319 10.12 3.02 -2.57
C ASN A 319 10.43 1.53 -2.33
N LEU A 320 11.67 1.11 -2.59
CA LEU A 320 12.10 -0.28 -2.57
C LEU A 320 13.49 -0.37 -1.96
N VAL A 321 13.70 -1.37 -1.10
CA VAL A 321 14.99 -1.61 -0.45
C VAL A 321 15.28 -3.11 -0.34
N TYR A 322 16.57 -3.45 -0.44
CA TYR A 322 17.05 -4.74 0.03
C TYR A 322 17.25 -4.69 1.53
N GLY A 323 16.91 -5.78 2.20
CA GLY A 323 17.11 -5.91 3.62
C GLY A 323 17.12 -7.34 4.09
N TYR A 324 17.22 -7.53 5.39
CA TYR A 324 17.15 -8.84 6.02
C TYR A 324 16.66 -8.70 7.46
N MET A 325 16.13 -9.80 7.99
CA MET A 325 15.66 -9.88 9.38
C MET A 325 16.54 -10.84 10.18
N ASN A 326 17.11 -10.37 11.28
CA ASN A 326 17.88 -11.17 12.26
C ASN A 326 17.43 -10.87 13.71
N GLY A 327 16.12 -10.74 13.91
CA GLY A 327 15.52 -10.21 15.14
C GLY A 327 15.34 -8.68 15.12
N THR A 328 16.03 -8.00 14.21
CA THR A 328 15.76 -6.61 13.80
C THR A 328 15.73 -6.50 12.28
N ILE A 329 15.08 -5.46 11.77
CA ILE A 329 15.02 -5.18 10.33
C ILE A 329 16.24 -4.34 9.94
N ASN A 330 17.03 -4.84 8.99
CA ASN A 330 18.19 -4.14 8.42
C ASN A 330 17.96 -3.90 6.93
N SER A 331 18.44 -2.78 6.38
CA SER A 331 18.21 -2.37 4.99
C SER A 331 19.39 -1.62 4.38
N VAL A 332 19.44 -1.58 3.05
CA VAL A 332 20.39 -0.79 2.27
C VAL A 332 19.60 0.03 1.24
N PRO A 333 19.74 1.38 1.21
CA PRO A 333 20.51 2.19 2.15
C PRO A 333 20.00 2.07 3.61
N PRO A 334 20.85 2.31 4.63
CA PRO A 334 20.43 2.20 6.02
C PRO A 334 19.27 3.15 6.32
N ILE A 335 18.13 2.59 6.71
CA ILE A 335 16.99 3.36 7.19
C ILE A 335 17.22 3.68 8.67
N SER A 336 17.51 4.95 8.98
CA SER A 336 17.58 5.41 10.38
C SER A 336 16.17 5.45 10.98
N TYR A 337 15.85 4.51 11.86
CA TYR A 337 14.57 4.46 12.57
C TYR A 337 14.35 5.63 13.55
N GLN A 338 15.39 6.42 13.84
CA GLN A 338 15.39 7.48 14.85
C GLN A 338 15.49 8.91 14.29
N GLN A 339 15.57 9.10 12.97
CA GLN A 339 15.74 10.44 12.39
C GLN A 339 14.69 10.73 11.32
N THR A 340 13.61 11.40 11.73
CA THR A 340 12.75 12.15 10.81
C THR A 340 12.50 13.52 11.42
N HIS A 341 13.43 14.46 11.24
CA HIS A 341 13.11 15.88 11.47
C HIS A 341 13.76 16.89 10.51
N GLU A 342 14.58 16.50 9.53
CA GLU A 342 15.24 17.48 8.65
C GLU A 342 15.19 17.15 7.15
N TYR A 343 14.14 16.47 6.69
CA TYR A 343 13.81 16.49 5.27
C TYR A 343 12.59 17.38 5.05
N LEU A 344 12.68 18.28 4.06
CA LEU A 344 11.61 19.06 3.42
C LEU A 344 11.49 20.54 3.85
N SER A 345 12.17 21.43 3.11
CA SER A 345 11.87 22.87 3.09
C SER A 345 11.53 23.45 1.71
N GLU A 346 11.71 22.73 0.59
CA GLU A 346 11.39 23.29 -0.75
C GLU A 346 10.25 22.55 -1.49
N ASP A 347 10.17 21.21 -1.47
CA ASP A 347 9.14 20.47 -2.24
C ASP A 347 7.73 20.48 -1.65
N LYS A 348 7.55 20.96 -0.41
CA LYS A 348 6.22 21.05 0.22
C LYS A 348 5.32 22.08 -0.46
N GLN A 349 5.86 23.10 -1.12
CA GLN A 349 5.03 24.14 -1.72
C GLN A 349 4.27 23.66 -2.96
N ILE A 350 4.81 22.70 -3.72
CA ILE A 350 4.17 22.20 -4.95
C ILE A 350 3.12 21.13 -4.62
N ARG A 351 3.35 20.27 -3.61
CA ARG A 351 2.33 19.28 -3.16
C ARG A 351 1.18 19.90 -2.38
N ALA A 352 1.34 21.11 -1.84
CA ALA A 352 0.30 21.84 -1.12
C ALA A 352 -0.50 22.82 -2.01
N SER A 353 0.00 23.18 -3.20
CA SER A 353 -0.59 24.27 -4.00
C SER A 353 -1.70 23.85 -4.99
N ALA A 354 -2.26 22.64 -4.87
CA ALA A 354 -3.47 22.23 -5.60
C ALA A 354 -4.72 22.22 -4.70
N LEU A 355 -4.73 23.04 -3.64
CA LEU A 355 -5.91 23.35 -2.85
C LEU A 355 -6.58 24.60 -3.43
N ASP A 356 -7.61 24.40 -4.24
CA ASP A 356 -8.73 25.33 -4.17
C ASP A 356 -9.46 25.02 -2.86
N ASP A 357 -9.08 25.75 -1.80
CA ASP A 357 -9.60 25.56 -0.44
C ASP A 357 -11.13 25.67 -0.42
N THR A 358 -11.75 26.39 -1.35
CA THR A 358 -13.21 26.53 -1.44
C THR A 358 -13.92 25.24 -1.85
N THR A 359 -13.46 24.51 -2.86
CA THR A 359 -14.15 23.28 -3.29
C THR A 359 -13.92 22.11 -2.32
N VAL A 360 -12.75 22.03 -1.68
CA VAL A 360 -12.50 21.00 -0.66
C VAL A 360 -13.28 21.30 0.62
N ILE A 361 -13.35 22.57 1.04
CA ILE A 361 -14.20 22.97 2.17
C ILE A 361 -15.66 22.69 1.84
N ASP A 362 -16.16 23.03 0.64
CA ASP A 362 -17.56 22.77 0.28
C ASP A 362 -17.89 21.27 0.23
N MET A 363 -17.02 20.44 -0.34
CA MET A 363 -17.19 18.98 -0.35
C MET A 363 -17.11 18.38 1.07
N VAL A 364 -16.20 18.88 1.91
CA VAL A 364 -16.08 18.46 3.30
C VAL A 364 -17.29 18.93 4.10
N MET A 365 -17.80 20.13 3.88
CA MET A 365 -18.97 20.70 4.55
C MET A 365 -20.27 20.03 4.12
N GLU A 366 -20.39 19.63 2.85
CA GLU A 366 -21.51 18.83 2.35
C GLU A 366 -21.49 17.42 2.96
N ARG A 367 -20.31 16.79 3.02
CA ARG A 367 -20.14 15.46 3.66
C ARG A 367 -20.37 15.52 5.17
N ILE A 368 -19.88 16.55 5.85
CA ILE A 368 -20.12 16.79 7.27
C ILE A 368 -21.62 17.04 7.50
N SER A 369 -22.27 17.86 6.66
CA SER A 369 -23.71 18.12 6.77
C SER A 369 -24.54 16.85 6.56
N ALA A 370 -24.17 16.00 5.60
CA ALA A 370 -24.80 14.71 5.37
C ALA A 370 -24.63 13.78 6.59
N GLN A 371 -23.41 13.68 7.13
CA GLN A 371 -23.14 12.87 8.33
C GLN A 371 -23.86 13.42 9.58
N VAL A 372 -23.91 14.73 9.76
CA VAL A 372 -24.65 15.38 10.86
C VAL A 372 -26.15 15.09 10.74
N ASN A 373 -26.70 15.11 9.53
CA ASN A 373 -28.11 14.77 9.31
C ASN A 373 -28.38 13.29 9.60
N GLU A 374 -27.49 12.38 9.16
CA GLU A 374 -27.59 10.95 9.49
C GLU A 374 -27.52 10.71 11.01
N ILE A 375 -26.61 11.41 11.71
CA ILE A 375 -26.50 11.36 13.17
C ILE A 375 -27.77 11.90 13.83
N LYS A 376 -28.34 13.00 13.36
CA LYS A 376 -29.61 13.55 13.88
C LYS A 376 -30.77 12.58 13.67
N THR A 377 -30.86 11.93 12.51
CA THR A 377 -31.86 10.89 12.25
C THR A 377 -31.68 9.71 13.20
N ARG A 378 -30.45 9.19 13.35
CA ARG A 378 -30.16 8.11 14.31
C ARG A 378 -30.45 8.51 15.76
N GLN A 379 -30.16 9.76 16.13
CA GLN A 379 -30.47 10.27 17.47
C GLN A 379 -31.98 10.33 17.71
N ALA A 380 -32.77 10.74 16.71
CA ALA A 380 -34.23 10.73 16.78
C ALA A 380 -34.78 9.30 16.91
N ASP A 381 -34.24 8.35 16.13
CA ASP A 381 -34.63 6.93 16.23
C ASP A 381 -34.28 6.34 17.60
N LEU A 382 -33.10 6.68 18.14
CA LEU A 382 -32.68 6.26 19.48
C LEU A 382 -33.55 6.87 20.58
N LEU A 383 -33.93 8.14 20.47
CA LEU A 383 -34.87 8.79 21.39
C LEU A 383 -36.23 8.09 21.35
N GLN A 384 -36.72 7.74 20.16
CA GLN A 384 -37.98 7.01 20.01
C GLN A 384 -37.90 5.60 20.64
N LEU A 385 -36.78 4.90 20.46
CA LEU A 385 -36.52 3.63 21.13
C LEU A 385 -36.46 3.77 22.65
N LEU A 386 -35.83 4.83 23.16
CA LEU A 386 -35.75 5.11 24.59
C LEU A 386 -37.14 5.36 25.20
N VAL A 387 -37.98 6.16 24.53
CA VAL A 387 -39.37 6.41 24.93
C VAL A 387 -40.18 5.12 24.93
N ASN A 388 -39.98 4.27 23.93
CA ASN A 388 -40.66 2.96 23.87
C ASN A 388 -40.20 2.03 24.99
N ALA A 389 -38.90 2.01 25.29
CA ALA A 389 -38.33 1.22 26.38
C ALA A 389 -38.82 1.72 27.74
N ASP A 390 -38.89 3.03 27.97
CA ASP A 390 -39.44 3.62 29.20
C ASP A 390 -40.92 3.27 29.36
N ARG A 391 -41.71 3.34 28.28
CA ARG A 391 -43.11 2.89 28.32
C ARG A 391 -43.25 1.41 28.69
N GLN A 392 -42.40 0.55 28.14
CA GLN A 392 -42.38 -0.88 28.51
C GLN A 392 -41.96 -1.07 29.96
N TYR A 393 -40.99 -0.30 30.44
CA TYR A 393 -40.55 -0.34 31.84
C TYR A 393 -41.68 0.09 32.80
N GLN A 394 -42.42 1.15 32.49
CA GLN A 394 -43.57 1.57 33.30
C GLN A 394 -44.67 0.50 33.30
N GLN A 395 -44.96 -0.13 32.16
CA GLN A 395 -45.92 -1.25 32.10
C GLN A 395 -45.49 -2.43 32.96
N ILE A 396 -44.18 -2.71 33.07
CA ILE A 396 -43.64 -3.73 33.95
C ILE A 396 -43.81 -3.32 35.43
N LEU A 397 -43.53 -2.06 35.78
CA LEU A 397 -43.72 -1.55 37.15
C LEU A 397 -45.19 -1.63 37.59
N ASP A 398 -46.11 -1.18 36.73
CA ASP A 398 -47.55 -1.25 36.98
C ASP A 398 -48.04 -2.71 37.16
N ALA A 399 -47.38 -3.67 36.49
CA ALA A 399 -47.67 -5.09 36.65
C ALA A 399 -47.05 -5.71 37.92
N ILE A 400 -45.98 -5.12 38.47
CA ILE A 400 -45.32 -5.57 39.70
C ILE A 400 -46.10 -5.17 40.95
N GLU A 401 -46.70 -3.98 40.97
CA GLU A 401 -47.41 -3.44 42.15
C GLU A 401 -48.52 -4.40 42.68
N PRO A 402 -49.41 -4.99 41.84
CA PRO A 402 -50.38 -5.98 42.30
C PRO A 402 -49.74 -7.27 42.83
N LEU A 403 -48.58 -7.67 42.30
CA LEU A 403 -47.86 -8.87 42.72
C LEU A 403 -47.19 -8.67 44.09
N GLU A 404 -46.66 -7.47 44.36
CA GLU A 404 -46.12 -7.12 45.67
C GLU A 404 -47.21 -7.08 46.74
N GLN A 405 -48.36 -6.49 46.42
CA GLN A 405 -49.53 -6.49 47.29
C GLN A 405 -49.99 -7.91 47.62
N LEU A 406 -50.09 -8.77 46.60
CA LEU A 406 -50.45 -10.18 46.76
C LEU A 406 -49.42 -10.94 47.63
N ASN A 407 -48.11 -10.67 47.44
CA ASN A 407 -47.05 -11.28 48.24
C ASN A 407 -47.14 -10.86 49.72
N ASN A 408 -47.43 -9.59 49.99
CA ASN A 408 -47.62 -9.08 51.34
C ASN A 408 -48.85 -9.70 52.01
N ASP A 409 -49.96 -9.85 51.28
CA ASP A 409 -51.16 -10.55 51.76
C ASP A 409 -50.86 -12.02 52.09
N ILE A 410 -50.09 -12.72 51.25
CA ILE A 410 -49.65 -14.10 51.49
C ILE A 410 -48.77 -14.17 52.75
N LYS A 411 -47.81 -13.26 52.91
CA LYS A 411 -46.95 -13.19 54.11
C LYS A 411 -47.77 -12.94 55.38
N ALA A 412 -48.72 -12.00 55.35
CA ALA A 412 -49.59 -11.71 56.48
C ALA A 412 -50.45 -12.91 56.88
N LYS A 413 -51.07 -13.59 55.91
CA LYS A 413 -51.84 -14.83 56.14
C LYS A 413 -50.97 -15.96 56.69
N THR A 414 -49.73 -16.07 56.24
CA THR A 414 -48.77 -17.07 56.72
C THR A 414 -48.33 -16.80 58.16
N LEU A 415 -48.09 -15.53 58.51
CA LEU A 415 -47.74 -15.11 59.87
C LEU A 415 -48.92 -15.35 60.83
N HIS A 416 -50.14 -15.03 60.40
CA HIS A 416 -51.36 -15.32 61.16
C HIS A 416 -51.53 -16.84 61.40
N LYS A 417 -51.37 -17.68 60.36
CA LYS A 417 -51.38 -19.15 60.51
C LYS A 417 -50.31 -19.64 61.49
N LYS A 418 -49.08 -19.12 61.44
CA LYS A 418 -48.01 -19.47 62.38
C LYS A 418 -48.37 -19.08 63.82
N GLY A 419 -48.97 -17.91 64.02
CA GLY A 419 -49.47 -17.46 65.33
C GLY A 419 -50.58 -18.35 65.89
N VAL A 420 -51.55 -18.74 65.05
CA VAL A 420 -52.63 -19.67 65.42
C VAL A 420 -52.07 -21.05 65.79
N ILE A 421 -51.11 -21.57 65.01
CA ILE A 421 -50.43 -22.84 65.32
C ILE A 421 -49.67 -22.74 66.66
N ALA A 422 -49.00 -21.62 66.93
CA ALA A 422 -48.28 -21.41 68.20
C ALA A 422 -49.24 -21.35 69.40
N LEU A 423 -50.40 -20.71 69.25
CA LEU A 423 -51.45 -20.68 70.28
C LEU A 423 -52.07 -22.06 70.52
N LEU A 424 -52.37 -22.82 69.46
CA LEU A 424 -52.86 -24.20 69.57
C LEU A 424 -51.84 -25.12 70.26
N ARG A 425 -50.54 -24.98 69.94
CA ARG A 425 -49.47 -25.71 70.63
C ARG A 425 -49.39 -25.37 72.11
N LYS A 426 -49.57 -24.10 72.48
CA LYS A 426 -49.58 -23.65 73.88
C LYS A 426 -50.82 -24.16 74.65
N TRP A 427 -51.96 -24.27 73.97
CA TRP A 427 -53.20 -24.79 74.55
C TRP A 427 -53.16 -26.30 74.76
N LEU A 428 -52.51 -27.05 73.85
CA LEU A 428 -52.32 -28.50 73.96
C LEU A 428 -51.19 -28.92 74.93
N SER A 429 -50.41 -27.96 75.45
CA SER A 429 -49.33 -28.20 76.43
C SER A 429 -49.73 -27.90 77.89
N ILE A 430 -51.02 -27.62 78.12
CA ILE A 430 -51.67 -27.54 79.45
C ILE A 430 -52.55 -28.78 79.56
#